data_AF-A0A7J7JR29-F1
#
_entry.id   AF-A0A7J7JR29-F1
#
_cell.length_a   1.000
_cell.length_b   1.000
_cell.length_c   1.000
_cell.angle_alpha   90.00
_cell.angle_beta   90.00
_cell.angle_gamma   90.00
#
_symmetry.space_group_name_H-M   'P 1'
#
loop_
_entity.id
_entity.type
_entity.pdbx_description
1 polymer ?
#
loop_
_entity_poly.entity_id
_entity_poly.type
_entity_poly.pdbx_seq_one_letter_code
_entity_poly.pdbx_strand_id
1 'polypeptide(L)'
;MSDQDRKPKLFGEQNVASNVSMSHLISTLSEYEPVIPDVVTAHYLNEAGFEAIDPRLVRMVSLSTQKFISDLVNDSLQQFKMRQSAVSKKQRQDKKTTLTQEDLTAALTEYGISLRKPPYFT
;
A
#
# COMPACT_ATOMS: atom_id res chain seq x y z
N MET A 1 -30.44 30.09 -22.53
CA MET A 1 -30.55 28.63 -22.40
C MET A 1 -29.30 28.03 -23.04
N SER A 2 -28.11 28.36 -22.52
CA SER A 2 -27.44 27.75 -21.36
C SER A 2 -26.76 26.44 -21.74
N ASP A 3 -25.75 26.55 -22.62
CA ASP A 3 -24.69 25.55 -22.77
C ASP A 3 -23.80 25.61 -21.52
N GLN A 4 -24.16 24.78 -20.54
CA GLN A 4 -23.44 24.63 -19.28
C GLN A 4 -22.24 23.71 -19.47
N ASP A 5 -21.05 24.31 -19.56
CA ASP A 5 -19.76 23.84 -19.05
C ASP A 5 -19.61 22.33 -18.77
N ARG A 6 -19.15 21.57 -19.76
CA ARG A 6 -18.43 20.31 -19.49
C ARG A 6 -16.96 20.61 -19.25
N LYS A 7 -16.65 21.06 -18.03
CA LYS A 7 -15.26 21.11 -17.54
C LYS A 7 -14.66 19.69 -17.57
N PRO A 8 -13.47 19.49 -18.13
CA PRO A 8 -12.79 18.21 -18.05
C PRO A 8 -12.44 17.92 -16.59
N LYS A 9 -12.77 16.72 -16.11
CA LYS A 9 -12.34 16.23 -14.81
C LYS A 9 -10.80 16.16 -14.85
N LEU A 10 -10.12 17.01 -14.09
CA LEU A 10 -8.71 16.82 -13.73
C LEU A 10 -8.61 15.57 -12.85
N PHE A 11 -8.58 14.39 -13.48
CA PHE A 11 -8.04 13.20 -12.86
C PHE A 11 -6.53 13.25 -13.06
N GLY A 12 -5.85 13.75 -12.04
CA GLY A 12 -4.41 13.90 -12.05
C GLY A 12 -3.96 15.04 -11.17
N GLU A 13 -4.49 15.15 -9.95
CA GLU A 13 -3.70 15.76 -8.89
C GLU A 13 -2.57 14.77 -8.58
N GLN A 14 -1.56 14.76 -9.44
CA GLN A 14 -0.24 14.28 -9.10
C GLN A 14 0.24 15.25 -8.02
N ASN A 15 -0.04 14.90 -6.77
CA ASN A 15 0.33 15.70 -5.62
C ASN A 15 1.85 15.90 -5.68
N VAL A 16 2.24 17.16 -5.86
CA VAL A 16 3.62 17.62 -5.94
C VAL A 16 4.27 17.38 -4.57
N ALA A 17 4.81 16.19 -4.36
CA ALA A 17 5.71 15.89 -3.24
C ALA A 17 7.12 15.56 -3.75
N SER A 18 7.52 16.13 -4.88
CA SER A 18 8.92 16.13 -5.30
C SER A 18 9.69 17.12 -4.42
N ASN A 19 10.44 16.56 -3.46
CA ASN A 19 11.43 17.21 -2.60
C ASN A 19 10.96 17.64 -1.20
N VAL A 20 10.33 16.73 -0.44
CA VAL A 20 10.62 16.74 1.00
C VAL A 20 12.10 16.42 1.14
N SER A 21 12.91 17.39 1.58
CA SER A 21 14.33 17.15 1.85
C SER A 21 14.44 15.94 2.78
N MET A 22 15.33 14.99 2.48
CA MET A 22 15.55 13.81 3.33
C MET A 22 15.87 14.20 4.77
N SER A 23 16.54 15.34 4.98
CA SER A 23 16.77 15.90 6.31
C SER A 23 15.48 16.26 7.03
N HIS A 24 14.49 16.82 6.34
CA HIS A 24 13.20 17.15 6.91
C HIS A 24 12.43 15.88 7.29
N LEU A 25 12.45 14.85 6.43
CA LEU A 25 11.87 13.55 6.76
C LEU A 25 12.48 12.98 8.05
N ILE A 26 13.81 12.93 8.14
CA ILE A 26 14.50 12.39 9.33
C ILE A 26 14.20 13.21 10.59
N SER A 27 14.08 14.53 10.46
CA SER A 27 13.65 15.38 11.58
C SER A 27 12.23 15.06 12.04
N THR A 28 11.29 14.84 11.12
CA THR A 28 9.91 14.48 11.49
C THR A 28 9.81 13.11 12.17
N LEU A 29 10.74 12.18 11.87
CA LEU A 29 10.74 10.84 12.48
C LEU A 29 11.00 10.84 14.00
N SER A 30 11.61 11.88 14.57
CA SER A 30 11.82 11.94 16.02
C SER A 30 10.52 12.10 16.81
N GLU A 31 9.50 12.69 16.19
CA GLU A 31 8.21 13.01 16.83
C GLU A 31 7.07 12.08 16.38
N TYR A 32 7.28 11.29 15.34
CA TYR A 32 6.26 10.40 14.79
C TYR A 32 6.27 9.02 15.45
N GLU A 33 5.10 8.55 15.88
CA GLU A 33 4.88 7.18 16.35
C GLU A 33 4.22 6.34 15.25
N PRO A 34 4.94 5.34 14.67
CA PRO A 34 4.39 4.50 13.62
C PRO A 34 3.31 3.55 14.13
N VAL A 35 2.44 3.10 13.22
CA VAL A 35 1.41 2.07 13.51
C VAL A 35 2.04 0.77 14.03
N ILE A 36 3.21 0.41 13.50
CA ILE A 36 4.01 -0.72 14.00
C ILE A 36 4.82 -0.22 15.22
N PRO A 37 4.64 -0.82 16.41
CA PRO A 37 5.40 -0.43 17.59
C PRO A 37 6.91 -0.63 17.43
N ASP A 38 7.71 0.28 17.99
CA ASP A 38 9.17 0.28 17.87
C ASP A 38 9.81 -1.05 18.34
N VAL A 39 9.25 -1.68 19.39
CA VAL A 39 9.74 -2.97 19.91
C VAL A 39 9.61 -4.10 18.88
N VAL A 40 8.55 -4.11 18.07
CA VAL A 40 8.33 -5.14 17.06
C VAL A 40 9.36 -4.99 15.95
N THR A 41 9.58 -3.77 15.47
CA THR A 41 10.58 -3.51 14.44
C THR A 41 11.99 -3.78 14.96
N ALA A 42 12.30 -3.39 16.20
CA ALA A 42 13.59 -3.69 16.83
C ALA A 42 13.84 -5.21 16.95
N HIS A 43 12.81 -6.01 17.29
CA HIS A 43 12.93 -7.47 17.31
C HIS A 43 13.36 -8.03 15.94
N TYR A 44 12.67 -7.64 14.86
CA TYR A 44 13.01 -8.12 13.51
C TYR A 44 14.36 -7.60 13.01
N LEU A 45 14.75 -6.39 13.40
CA LEU A 45 16.08 -5.86 13.08
C LEU A 45 17.18 -6.66 13.80
N ASN A 46 16.99 -6.99 15.09
CA ASN A 46 17.92 -7.81 15.84
C ASN A 46 18.00 -9.24 15.28
N GLU A 47 16.87 -9.82 14.86
CA GLU A 47 16.84 -11.12 14.18
C GLU A 47 17.62 -11.10 12.86
N ALA A 48 17.61 -9.97 12.14
CA ALA A 48 18.43 -9.75 10.96
C ALA A 48 19.90 -9.40 11.28
N GLY A 49 20.29 -9.35 12.56
CA GLY A 49 21.65 -9.02 13.01
C GLY A 49 21.98 -7.52 13.04
N PHE A 50 20.96 -6.65 13.07
CA PHE A 50 21.12 -5.20 13.10
C PHE A 50 20.51 -4.60 14.38
N GLU A 51 21.36 -4.01 15.23
CA GLU A 51 20.92 -3.27 16.40
C GLU A 51 20.95 -1.76 16.10
N ALA A 52 19.76 -1.14 16.05
CA ALA A 52 19.63 0.28 15.76
C ALA A 52 19.91 1.12 17.01
N ILE A 53 20.99 1.90 17.00
CA ILE A 53 21.34 2.84 18.08
C ILE A 53 20.38 4.05 18.07
N ASP A 54 19.96 4.50 16.88
CA ASP A 54 19.08 5.65 16.70
C ASP A 54 17.62 5.19 16.51
N PRO A 55 16.69 5.58 17.41
CA PRO A 55 15.27 5.22 17.30
C PRO A 55 14.62 5.73 16.01
N ARG A 56 15.17 6.79 15.38
CA ARG A 56 14.67 7.29 14.09
C ARG A 56 14.82 6.25 12.98
N LEU A 57 15.87 5.42 13.02
CA LEU A 57 16.08 4.37 12.04
C LEU A 57 15.03 3.27 12.18
N VAL A 58 14.71 2.88 13.42
CA VAL A 58 13.63 1.90 13.70
C VAL A 58 12.31 2.41 13.13
N ARG A 59 11.96 3.67 13.39
CA ARG A 59 10.72 4.28 12.88
C ARG A 59 10.70 4.45 11.37
N MET A 60 11.85 4.77 10.76
CA MET A 60 11.98 4.84 9.31
C MET A 60 11.69 3.48 8.64
N VAL A 61 12.23 2.40 9.22
CA VAL A 61 11.96 1.04 8.73
C VAL A 61 10.48 0.71 8.92
N SER A 62 9.90 0.97 10.09
CA SER A 62 8.47 0.77 10.37
C SER A 62 7.57 1.46 9.34
N LEU A 63 7.85 2.73 9.03
CA LEU A 63 7.11 3.50 8.04
C LEU A 63 7.30 2.97 6.62
N SER A 64 8.52 2.58 6.26
CA SER A 64 8.81 2.01 4.95
C SER A 64 8.02 0.71 4.74
N THR A 65 7.95 -0.15 5.77
CA THR A 65 7.12 -1.36 5.77
C THR A 65 5.63 -1.03 5.64
N GLN A 66 5.13 -0.03 6.38
CA GLN A 66 3.74 0.40 6.28
C GLN A 66 3.38 0.92 4.89
N LYS A 67 4.25 1.72 4.28
CA LYS A 67 4.10 2.21 2.91
C LYS A 67 4.09 1.05 1.93
N PHE A 68 5.01 0.10 2.07
CA PHE A 68 5.07 -1.10 1.22
C PHE A 68 3.77 -1.92 1.28
N ILE A 69 3.25 -2.19 2.48
CA ILE A 69 1.97 -2.92 2.64
C ILE A 69 0.81 -2.10 2.04
N SER A 70 0.82 -0.78 2.23
CA SER A 70 -0.22 0.10 1.69
C SER A 70 -0.26 0.07 0.17
N ASP A 71 0.91 0.14 -0.48
CA ASP A 71 1.02 0.04 -1.94
C ASP A 71 0.51 -1.31 -2.44
N LEU A 72 0.96 -2.40 -1.83
CA LEU A 72 0.53 -3.76 -2.19
C LEU A 72 -0.98 -3.94 -2.09
N VAL A 73 -1.60 -3.44 -1.02
CA VAL A 73 -3.06 -3.50 -0.83
C VAL A 73 -3.78 -2.62 -1.86
N ASN A 74 -3.24 -1.44 -2.18
CA ASN A 74 -3.80 -0.57 -3.20
C ASN A 74 -3.73 -1.19 -4.60
N ASP A 75 -2.64 -1.87 -4.94
CA ASP A 75 -2.49 -2.57 -6.22
C ASP A 75 -3.46 -3.76 -6.30
N SER A 76 -3.57 -4.54 -5.22
CA SER A 76 -4.58 -5.61 -5.11
C SER A 76 -6.01 -5.07 -5.28
N LEU A 77 -6.30 -3.89 -4.72
CA LEU A 77 -7.59 -3.22 -4.86
C LEU A 77 -7.84 -2.75 -6.30
N GLN A 78 -6.82 -2.31 -7.03
CA GLN A 78 -6.94 -1.96 -8.44
C GLN A 78 -7.32 -3.19 -9.28
N GLN A 79 -6.63 -4.31 -9.08
CA GLN A 79 -6.94 -5.59 -9.76
C GLN A 79 -8.38 -6.05 -9.45
N PHE A 80 -8.80 -5.94 -8.18
CA PHE A 80 -10.18 -6.22 -7.78
C PHE A 80 -11.21 -5.35 -8.50
N LYS A 81 -10.96 -4.04 -8.62
CA LYS A 81 -11.85 -3.09 -9.31
C LYS A 81 -11.93 -3.37 -10.81
N MET A 82 -10.79 -3.71 -11.44
CA MET A 82 -10.75 -4.11 -12.84
C MET A 82 -11.60 -5.36 -13.08
N ARG A 83 -11.45 -6.40 -12.25
CA ARG A 83 -12.29 -7.61 -12.34
C ARG A 83 -13.77 -7.31 -12.09
N GLN A 84 -14.10 -6.51 -11.07
CA GLN A 84 -15.49 -6.13 -10.82
C GLN A 84 -16.11 -5.34 -11.97
N SER A 85 -15.31 -4.61 -12.76
CA SER A 85 -15.81 -3.83 -13.89
C SER A 85 -16.31 -4.68 -15.07
N ALA A 86 -15.82 -5.92 -15.17
CA ALA A 86 -16.34 -6.91 -16.11
C ALA A 86 -17.67 -7.54 -15.68
N VAL A 87 -18.12 -7.31 -14.44
CA VAL A 87 -19.36 -7.87 -13.89
C VAL A 87 -20.52 -6.87 -14.08
N SER A 88 -21.69 -7.37 -14.45
CA SER A 88 -22.88 -6.56 -14.75
C SER A 88 -23.32 -5.68 -13.56
N LYS A 89 -23.80 -4.46 -13.85
CA LYS A 89 -24.14 -3.43 -12.85
C LYS A 89 -25.06 -3.91 -11.72
N LYS A 90 -25.96 -4.86 -12.01
CA LYS A 90 -26.92 -5.43 -11.04
C LYS A 90 -26.24 -6.30 -9.96
N GLN A 91 -25.08 -6.90 -10.25
CA GLN A 91 -24.28 -7.69 -9.30
C GLN A 91 -23.22 -6.85 -8.56
N ARG A 92 -22.99 -5.59 -8.96
CA ARG A 92 -21.99 -4.71 -8.34
C ARG A 92 -22.48 -4.06 -7.04
N GLN A 93 -23.78 -3.75 -6.95
CA GLN A 93 -24.32 -2.92 -5.86
C GLN A 93 -24.33 -3.63 -4.50
N ASP A 94 -24.37 -4.97 -4.49
CA ASP A 94 -24.43 -5.78 -3.27
C ASP A 94 -23.08 -6.42 -2.87
N LYS A 95 -22.02 -6.24 -3.67
CA LYS A 95 -20.72 -6.88 -3.42
C LYS A 95 -19.82 -6.03 -2.53
N LYS A 96 -19.62 -6.48 -1.29
CA LYS A 96 -18.58 -5.97 -0.39
C LYS A 96 -17.18 -6.18 -0.98
N THR A 97 -16.33 -5.17 -0.85
CA THR A 97 -14.91 -5.29 -1.21
C THR A 97 -14.25 -6.34 -0.33
N THR A 98 -13.66 -7.36 -0.95
CA THR A 98 -13.01 -8.47 -0.26
C THR A 98 -11.65 -8.69 -0.89
N LEU A 99 -10.59 -8.73 -0.08
CA LEU A 99 -9.26 -9.07 -0.55
C LEU A 99 -9.21 -10.58 -0.85
N THR A 100 -9.06 -10.94 -2.12
CA THR A 100 -9.00 -12.34 -2.55
C THR A 100 -7.57 -12.74 -2.91
N GLN A 101 -7.29 -14.05 -2.89
CA GLN A 101 -5.96 -14.54 -3.27
C GLN A 101 -5.64 -14.29 -4.74
N GLU A 102 -6.63 -14.21 -5.62
CA GLU A 102 -6.43 -13.91 -7.04
C GLU A 102 -5.86 -12.50 -7.22
N ASP A 103 -6.49 -11.50 -6.57
CA ASP A 103 -6.03 -10.10 -6.59
C ASP A 103 -4.65 -9.95 -5.98
N LEU A 104 -4.43 -10.59 -4.83
CA LEU A 104 -3.18 -10.50 -4.10
C LEU A 104 -2.03 -11.19 -4.86
N THR A 105 -2.29 -12.34 -5.49
CA THR A 105 -1.27 -13.06 -6.27
C THR A 105 -0.88 -12.27 -7.52
N ALA A 106 -1.85 -11.64 -8.18
CA ALA A 106 -1.59 -10.75 -9.32
C ALA A 106 -0.68 -9.59 -8.90
N ALA A 107 -1.04 -8.88 -7.82
CA ALA A 107 -0.23 -7.79 -7.29
C ALA A 107 1.18 -8.25 -6.91
N LEU A 108 1.32 -9.34 -6.14
CA LEU A 108 2.62 -9.86 -5.70
C LEU A 108 3.53 -10.31 -6.84
N THR A 109 2.96 -10.77 -7.96
CA THR A 109 3.72 -11.16 -9.14
C THR A 109 4.45 -9.96 -9.76
N GLU A 110 3.86 -8.75 -9.69
CA GLU A 110 4.50 -7.51 -10.15
C GLU A 110 5.71 -7.13 -9.28
N TYR A 111 5.69 -7.51 -7.99
CA TYR A 111 6.83 -7.38 -7.06
C TYR A 111 7.83 -8.55 -7.14
N GLY A 112 7.63 -9.52 -8.05
CA GLY A 112 8.51 -10.68 -8.21
C GLY A 112 8.30 -11.80 -7.18
N ILE A 113 7.20 -11.77 -6.42
CA ILE A 113 6.88 -12.76 -5.38
C ILE A 113 5.89 -13.79 -5.95
N SER A 114 6.28 -15.07 -5.96
CA SER A 114 5.42 -16.16 -6.47
C SER A 114 4.62 -16.83 -5.35
N LEU A 115 3.30 -16.63 -5.35
CA LEU A 115 2.39 -17.37 -4.48
C LEU A 115 1.83 -18.60 -5.22
N ARG A 116 2.23 -19.80 -4.82
CA ARG A 116 1.67 -21.05 -5.34
C ARG A 116 0.90 -21.77 -4.25
N LYS A 117 -0.35 -21.33 -4.00
CA LYS A 117 -1.25 -22.08 -3.13
C LYS A 117 -2.04 -23.09 -3.96
N PRO A 118 -1.98 -24.40 -3.67
CA PRO A 118 -2.82 -25.36 -4.36
C PRO A 118 -4.30 -25.12 -3.99
N PRO A 119 -5.23 -25.34 -4.95
CA PRO A 119 -6.66 -25.12 -4.71
C PRO A 119 -7.27 -26.09 -3.70
N TYR A 120 -6.61 -27.23 -3.45
CA TYR A 120 -6.97 -28.23 -2.45
C TYR A 120 -5.70 -28.95 -1.99
N PHE A 121 -5.75 -29.54 -0.80
CA PHE A 121 -4.69 -30.43 -0.31
C PHE A 121 -4.87 -31.82 -0.94
N THR A 122 -3.77 -32.48 -1.26
CA THR A 122 -3.71 -33.93 -1.52
C THR A 122 -3.02 -34.60 -0.34
#